data_AF-Q7RRA4-F1
#
_entry.id   AF-Q7RRA4-F1
#
_cell.length_a   1.000
_cell.length_b   1.000
_cell.length_c   1.000
_cell.angle_alpha   90.00
_cell.angle_beta   90.00
_cell.angle_gamma   90.00
#
_symmetry.space_group_name_H-M   'P 1'
#
loop_
_entity.id
_entity.type
_entity.pdbx_description
1 polymer ?
#
loop_
_entity_poly.entity_id
_entity_poly.type
_entity_poly.pdbx_seq_one_letter_code
_entity_poly.pdbx_strand_id
1 'polypeptide(L)'
;MDFYELLNEKKNIINNVELLNKFLISNDKCVQNEKDLINCENYKMVSFDLNDANSMEQKLTNSGFDFSLPTVFLCECVLIYLEVESSDNLIKTLSELMKNTACIVVYEQVNPNTAFGAIMIDNFNQRGISLKSIYKYNSLELQMERYKRLGWSNVYINDMNEIYDYHINSEEKKKIEKIEMFDEFEEWRLLQNHYFILVAFNCHKNIHSNKLKQFLENKKTKGG
;
A
#
# COMPACT_ATOMS: atom_id res chain seq x y z
N MET A 1 4.90 9.44 4.22
CA MET A 1 3.92 10.31 4.90
C MET A 1 3.42 9.53 6.08
N ASP A 2 3.30 10.15 7.24
CA ASP A 2 2.81 9.52 8.46
C ASP A 2 2.46 10.62 9.48
N PHE A 3 1.99 10.25 10.67
CA PHE A 3 1.88 11.17 11.81
C PHE A 3 3.25 11.72 12.21
N TYR A 4 3.27 12.96 12.73
CA TYR A 4 4.51 13.68 13.02
C TYR A 4 5.41 12.91 13.99
N GLU A 5 4.80 12.34 15.04
CA GLU A 5 5.47 11.62 16.11
C GLU A 5 6.25 10.42 15.55
N LEU A 6 5.62 9.61 14.69
CA LEU A 6 6.23 8.46 14.04
C LEU A 6 7.35 8.88 13.08
N LEU A 7 7.15 9.94 12.30
CA LEU A 7 8.20 10.47 11.43
C LEU A 7 9.38 11.01 12.23
N ASN A 8 9.14 11.61 13.40
CA ASN A 8 10.19 12.14 14.25
C ASN A 8 11.04 11.02 14.87
N GLU A 9 10.41 9.93 15.34
CA GLU A 9 11.12 8.72 15.79
C GLU A 9 11.96 8.12 14.64
N LYS A 10 11.35 7.96 13.46
CA LYS A 10 12.04 7.44 12.27
C LYS A 10 13.21 8.32 11.86
N LYS A 11 13.05 9.64 11.91
CA LYS A 11 14.13 10.60 11.66
C LYS A 11 15.29 10.37 12.63
N ASN A 12 15.01 10.24 13.92
CA ASN A 12 16.05 10.04 14.94
C ASN A 12 16.84 8.75 14.66
N ILE A 13 16.18 7.67 14.26
CA ILE A 13 16.85 6.43 13.86
C ILE A 13 17.73 6.66 12.63
N ILE A 14 17.20 7.29 11.57
CA ILE A 14 17.96 7.55 10.33
C ILE A 14 19.19 8.42 10.60
N ASN A 15 19.08 9.44 11.46
CA ASN A 15 20.18 10.33 11.80
C ASN A 15 21.25 9.65 12.67
N ASN A 16 20.85 8.74 13.56
CA ASN A 16 21.77 8.05 14.46
C ASN A 16 22.42 6.79 13.86
N VAL A 17 21.90 6.29 12.73
CA VAL A 17 22.47 5.13 12.04
C VAL A 17 23.20 5.60 10.78
N GLU A 18 24.53 5.61 10.84
CA GLU A 18 25.42 6.05 9.76
C GLU A 18 25.07 5.42 8.39
N LEU A 19 24.77 4.11 8.40
CA LEU A 19 24.41 3.38 7.19
C LEU A 19 23.14 3.92 6.51
N LEU A 20 22.17 4.42 7.27
CA LEU A 20 20.94 5.00 6.73
C LEU A 20 21.17 6.45 6.31
N ASN A 21 21.86 7.21 7.15
CA ASN A 21 22.16 8.62 6.91
C ASN A 21 22.92 8.83 5.59
N LYS A 22 23.88 7.94 5.25
CA LYS A 22 24.70 8.06 4.04
C LYS A 22 23.91 8.03 2.72
N PHE A 23 22.67 7.52 2.72
CA PHE A 23 21.82 7.49 1.53
C PHE A 23 21.07 8.79 1.29
N LEU A 24 21.08 9.74 2.24
CA LEU A 24 20.44 11.04 2.08
C LEU A 24 21.33 11.98 1.27
N ILE A 25 20.74 12.61 0.25
CA ILE A 25 21.42 13.59 -0.60
C ILE A 25 21.07 15.00 -0.13
N SER A 26 22.03 15.62 0.54
CA SER A 26 21.93 16.99 1.04
C SER A 26 22.35 17.99 -0.05
N ASN A 27 21.48 18.96 -0.35
CA ASN A 27 21.88 20.22 -0.98
C ASN A 27 21.98 21.32 0.10
N ASP A 28 22.41 22.53 -0.24
CA ASP A 28 22.44 23.71 0.65
C ASP A 28 21.08 24.02 1.34
N LYS A 29 19.98 23.41 0.87
CA LYS A 29 18.62 23.49 1.44
C LYS A 29 18.24 22.34 2.38
N CYS A 30 19.07 21.30 2.58
CA CYS A 30 18.79 20.27 3.58
C CYS A 30 19.15 20.86 4.96
N VAL A 31 18.27 21.76 5.44
CA VAL A 31 18.36 22.35 6.77
C VAL A 31 18.04 21.24 7.76
N GLN A 32 19.08 20.58 8.27
CA GLN A 32 18.98 19.65 9.37
C GLN A 32 18.86 20.42 10.69
N ASN A 33 17.80 21.21 10.84
CA ASN A 33 17.40 21.65 12.18
C ASN A 33 16.85 20.42 12.91
N GLU A 34 17.28 20.19 14.16
CA GLU A 34 16.78 19.07 14.98
C GLU A 34 15.25 19.02 15.09
N LYS A 35 14.58 20.17 14.92
CA LYS A 35 13.12 20.31 15.01
C LYS A 35 12.38 19.92 13.73
N ASP A 36 13.05 19.97 12.59
CA ASP A 36 12.42 19.73 11.30
C ASP A 36 12.49 18.24 10.93
N LEU A 37 11.57 17.78 10.08
CA LEU A 37 11.59 16.44 9.50
C LEU A 37 12.60 16.39 8.35
N ILE A 38 13.05 15.19 7.96
CA ILE A 38 14.03 15.04 6.86
C ILE A 38 13.46 15.61 5.57
N ASN A 39 14.18 16.55 4.95
CA ASN A 39 13.82 17.19 3.70
C ASN A 39 15.07 17.33 2.81
N CYS A 40 15.49 16.23 2.21
CA CYS A 40 16.63 16.16 1.31
C CYS A 40 16.15 15.93 -0.13
N GLU A 41 17.07 16.00 -1.11
CA GLU A 41 16.70 15.97 -2.54
C GLU A 41 15.99 14.68 -2.95
N ASN A 42 16.52 13.54 -2.49
CA ASN A 42 16.04 12.21 -2.84
C ASN A 42 15.06 11.60 -1.82
N TYR A 43 14.84 12.27 -0.68
CA TYR A 43 13.98 11.76 0.38
C TYR A 43 13.37 12.87 1.24
N LYS A 44 12.05 12.86 1.35
CA LYS A 44 11.28 13.84 2.12
C LYS A 44 10.28 13.15 3.04
N MET A 45 10.24 13.60 4.29
CA MET A 45 9.24 13.22 5.28
C MET A 45 8.18 14.32 5.35
N VAL A 46 6.92 13.95 5.14
CA VAL A 46 5.79 14.88 5.18
C VAL A 46 4.81 14.37 6.23
N SER A 47 4.63 15.15 7.29
CA SER A 47 3.64 14.85 8.34
C SER A 47 2.23 15.13 7.82
N PHE A 48 1.37 14.11 7.90
CA PHE A 48 0.03 14.15 7.34
C PHE A 48 -0.91 13.17 8.01
N ASP A 49 -2.04 13.67 8.50
CA ASP A 49 -3.19 12.84 8.85
C ASP A 49 -3.94 12.50 7.55
N LEU A 50 -3.89 11.22 7.18
CA LEU A 50 -4.51 10.72 5.95
C LEU A 50 -6.04 10.77 6.00
N ASN A 51 -6.66 11.02 7.16
CA ASN A 51 -8.11 11.24 7.24
C ASN A 51 -8.56 12.57 6.60
N ASP A 52 -7.66 13.54 6.46
CA ASP A 52 -7.92 14.85 5.85
C ASP A 52 -7.32 14.96 4.44
N ALA A 53 -7.81 14.14 3.51
CA ALA A 53 -7.34 14.15 2.13
C ALA A 53 -7.52 15.51 1.42
N ASN A 54 -8.40 16.40 1.92
CA ASN A 54 -8.63 17.72 1.33
C ASN A 54 -7.40 18.63 1.38
N SER A 55 -6.54 18.47 2.39
CA SER A 55 -5.29 19.24 2.49
C SER A 55 -4.09 18.59 1.79
N MET A 56 -4.27 17.41 1.16
CA MET A 56 -3.20 16.65 0.54
C MET A 56 -2.49 17.42 -0.57
N GLU A 57 -3.25 18.00 -1.51
CA GLU A 57 -2.67 18.75 -2.64
C GLU A 57 -1.77 19.89 -2.16
N GLN A 58 -2.26 20.68 -1.20
CA GLN A 58 -1.51 21.78 -0.61
C GLN A 58 -0.24 21.28 0.09
N LYS A 59 -0.32 20.21 0.89
CA LYS A 59 0.85 19.67 1.60
C LYS A 59 1.91 19.11 0.65
N LEU A 60 1.50 18.39 -0.38
CA LEU A 60 2.40 17.86 -1.41
C LEU A 60 3.04 19.02 -2.20
N THR A 61 2.26 20.02 -2.61
CA THR A 61 2.77 21.22 -3.29
C THR A 61 3.80 21.95 -2.44
N ASN A 62 3.51 22.18 -1.15
CA ASN A 62 4.44 22.84 -0.22
C ASN A 62 5.74 22.03 -0.02
N SER A 63 5.69 20.72 -0.23
CA SER A 63 6.86 19.84 -0.18
C SER A 63 7.63 19.79 -1.50
N GLY A 64 7.20 20.54 -2.52
CA GLY A 64 7.80 20.56 -3.85
C GLY A 64 7.51 19.29 -4.66
N PHE A 65 6.36 18.66 -4.44
CA PHE A 65 5.91 17.50 -5.20
C PHE A 65 5.45 17.93 -6.60
N ASP A 66 5.92 17.22 -7.64
CA ASP A 66 5.57 17.50 -9.03
C ASP A 66 4.48 16.53 -9.52
N PHE A 67 3.26 17.04 -9.64
CA PHE A 67 2.09 16.26 -10.08
C PHE A 67 2.14 15.83 -11.56
N SER A 68 3.11 16.32 -12.34
CA SER A 68 3.29 15.90 -13.73
C SER A 68 4.06 14.58 -13.88
N LEU A 69 4.77 14.14 -12.84
CA LEU A 69 5.63 12.95 -12.89
C LEU A 69 4.84 11.65 -12.63
N PRO A 70 5.24 10.51 -13.26
CA PRO A 70 4.74 9.19 -12.89
C PRO A 70 4.95 8.91 -11.39
N THR A 71 3.88 8.57 -10.69
CA THR A 71 3.90 8.40 -9.23
C THR A 71 3.30 7.06 -8.83
N VAL A 72 3.98 6.35 -7.94
CA VAL A 72 3.48 5.16 -7.26
C VAL A 72 3.18 5.50 -5.80
N PHE A 73 1.93 5.32 -5.39
CA PHE A 73 1.51 5.37 -4.00
C PHE A 73 1.52 3.96 -3.42
N LEU A 74 2.22 3.78 -2.30
CA LEU A 74 2.27 2.50 -1.57
C LEU A 74 1.45 2.62 -0.29
N CYS A 75 0.43 1.78 -0.15
CA CYS A 75 -0.44 1.70 1.01
C CYS A 75 -0.39 0.28 1.59
N GLU A 76 0.57 0.02 2.47
CA GLU A 76 0.78 -1.28 3.09
C GLU A 76 0.19 -1.28 4.51
N CYS A 77 -0.96 -1.92 4.68
CA CYS A 77 -1.74 -1.90 5.91
C CYS A 77 -1.98 -0.47 6.42
N VAL A 78 -2.63 0.39 5.62
CA VAL A 78 -2.86 1.79 5.99
C VAL A 78 -4.34 2.16 5.90
N LEU A 79 -4.93 2.08 4.71
CA LEU A 79 -6.28 2.58 4.40
C LEU A 79 -7.37 1.86 5.21
N ILE A 80 -7.13 0.61 5.59
CA ILE A 80 -8.06 -0.18 6.41
C ILE A 80 -8.35 0.45 7.79
N TYR A 81 -7.42 1.23 8.34
CA TYR A 81 -7.55 1.86 9.66
C TYR A 81 -8.22 3.24 9.62
N LEU A 82 -8.35 3.84 8.44
CA LEU A 82 -8.99 5.14 8.24
C LEU A 82 -10.51 4.99 8.27
N GLU A 83 -11.21 6.06 8.60
CA GLU A 83 -12.66 6.08 8.41
C GLU A 83 -13.01 5.72 6.96
N VAL A 84 -14.12 5.03 6.76
CA VAL A 84 -14.53 4.55 5.44
C VAL A 84 -14.63 5.70 4.44
N GLU A 85 -15.26 6.79 4.84
CA GLU A 85 -15.43 7.98 4.00
C GLU A 85 -14.09 8.67 3.74
N SER A 86 -13.22 8.76 4.75
CA SER A 86 -11.89 9.34 4.63
C SER A 86 -11.00 8.55 3.67
N SER A 87 -10.96 7.22 3.79
CA SER A 87 -10.18 6.37 2.89
C SER A 87 -10.74 6.38 1.46
N ASP A 88 -12.08 6.39 1.30
CA ASP A 88 -12.70 6.57 -0.03
C ASP A 88 -12.34 7.93 -0.65
N ASN A 89 -12.38 9.01 0.14
CA ASN A 89 -11.99 10.34 -0.30
C ASN A 89 -10.52 10.37 -0.72
N LEU A 90 -9.62 9.81 0.10
CA LEU A 90 -8.20 9.72 -0.21
C LEU A 90 -7.93 8.97 -1.52
N ILE A 91 -8.51 7.78 -1.71
CA ILE A 91 -8.33 6.99 -2.95
C ILE A 91 -8.79 7.79 -4.18
N LYS A 92 -9.90 8.52 -4.05
CA LYS A 92 -10.42 9.39 -5.12
C LYS A 92 -9.50 10.58 -5.39
N THR A 93 -9.09 11.30 -4.35
CA THR A 93 -8.18 12.45 -4.45
C THR A 93 -6.87 12.06 -5.14
N LEU A 94 -6.27 10.91 -4.78
CA LEU A 94 -5.05 10.42 -5.43
C LEU A 94 -5.24 10.15 -6.92
N SER A 95 -6.39 9.61 -7.31
CA SER A 95 -6.76 9.41 -8.72
C SER A 95 -6.93 10.75 -9.48
N GLU A 96 -7.51 11.75 -8.83
CA GLU A 96 -7.81 13.05 -9.42
C GLU A 96 -6.60 13.99 -9.52
N LEU A 97 -5.66 13.92 -8.57
CA LEU A 97 -4.46 14.78 -8.54
C LEU A 97 -3.47 14.42 -9.65
N MET A 98 -3.28 13.12 -9.91
CA MET A 98 -2.26 12.61 -10.83
C MET A 98 -2.88 12.11 -12.14
N LYS A 99 -3.69 12.97 -12.78
CA LYS A 99 -4.49 12.60 -13.96
C LYS A 99 -3.61 11.95 -15.03
N ASN A 100 -3.75 10.63 -15.17
CA ASN A 100 -3.10 9.75 -16.15
C ASN A 100 -1.65 9.29 -15.85
N THR A 101 -1.12 9.53 -14.66
CA THR A 101 0.26 9.14 -14.28
C THR A 101 0.37 8.45 -12.92
N ALA A 102 -0.74 8.22 -12.22
CA ALA A 102 -0.75 7.53 -10.94
C ALA A 102 -0.91 6.01 -11.04
N CYS A 103 -0.18 5.34 -10.15
CA CYS A 103 -0.40 3.98 -9.72
C CYS A 103 -0.54 3.95 -8.19
N ILE A 104 -1.45 3.14 -7.66
CA ILE A 104 -1.54 2.83 -6.24
C ILE A 104 -1.40 1.31 -6.07
N VAL A 105 -0.59 0.92 -5.09
CA VAL A 105 -0.40 -0.47 -4.66
C VAL A 105 -0.85 -0.57 -3.21
N VAL A 106 -1.75 -1.50 -2.94
CA VAL A 106 -2.38 -1.67 -1.63
C VAL A 106 -2.21 -3.09 -1.15
N TYR A 107 -1.77 -3.27 0.09
CA TYR A 107 -1.70 -4.57 0.78
C TYR A 107 -2.48 -4.51 2.08
N GLU A 108 -3.64 -5.17 2.15
CA GLU A 108 -4.56 -5.06 3.31
C GLU A 108 -5.38 -6.35 3.51
N GLN A 109 -6.12 -6.39 4.63
CA GLN A 109 -6.98 -7.50 5.00
C GLN A 109 -8.29 -7.54 4.21
N VAL A 110 -8.87 -8.72 4.07
CA VAL A 110 -10.19 -8.98 3.43
C VAL A 110 -10.87 -10.20 4.05
N ASN A 111 -12.08 -10.54 3.59
CA ASN A 111 -12.81 -11.76 3.94
C ASN A 111 -13.16 -11.89 5.45
N PRO A 112 -13.73 -10.85 6.10
CA PRO A 112 -14.04 -10.87 7.53
C PRO A 112 -15.08 -11.91 7.95
N ASN A 113 -15.93 -12.36 7.03
CA ASN A 113 -17.10 -13.16 7.33
C ASN A 113 -16.84 -14.68 7.34
N THR A 114 -15.60 -15.12 7.09
CA THR A 114 -15.23 -16.53 7.23
C THR A 114 -14.96 -16.87 8.70
N ALA A 115 -14.88 -18.16 9.04
CA ALA A 115 -14.52 -18.58 10.40
C ALA A 115 -13.15 -18.03 10.84
N PHE A 116 -12.16 -18.05 9.93
CA PHE A 116 -10.85 -17.48 10.20
C PHE A 116 -10.90 -15.94 10.27
N GLY A 117 -11.64 -15.29 9.37
CA GLY A 117 -11.81 -13.84 9.34
C GLY A 117 -12.43 -13.30 10.62
N ALA A 118 -13.42 -14.00 11.18
CA ALA A 118 -14.02 -13.64 12.46
C ALA A 118 -12.99 -13.68 13.60
N ILE A 119 -12.16 -14.73 13.66
CA ILE A 119 -11.07 -14.85 14.64
C ILE A 119 -10.02 -13.74 14.42
N MET A 120 -9.65 -13.47 13.17
CA MET A 120 -8.70 -12.40 12.83
C MET A 120 -9.18 -11.04 13.33
N ILE A 121 -10.45 -10.70 13.10
CA ILE A 121 -11.02 -9.43 13.56
C ILE A 121 -11.07 -9.37 15.08
N ASP A 122 -11.49 -10.45 15.75
CA ASP A 122 -11.51 -10.50 17.21
C ASP A 122 -10.11 -10.26 17.79
N ASN A 123 -9.08 -10.86 17.19
CA ASN A 123 -7.68 -10.64 17.55
C ASN A 123 -7.22 -9.18 17.38
N PHE A 124 -7.73 -8.44 16.38
CA PHE A 124 -7.46 -7.01 16.24
C PHE A 124 -8.21 -6.19 17.31
N ASN A 125 -9.49 -6.50 17.52
CA ASN A 125 -10.35 -5.81 18.50
C ASN A 125 -9.82 -5.96 19.93
N GLN A 126 -9.33 -7.14 20.30
CA GLN A 126 -8.70 -7.39 21.61
C GLN A 126 -7.46 -6.52 21.85
N ARG A 127 -6.80 -6.07 20.78
CA ARG A 127 -5.66 -5.13 20.83
C ARG A 127 -6.07 -3.67 20.70
N GLY A 128 -7.37 -3.38 20.68
CA GLY A 128 -7.90 -2.03 20.48
C GLY A 128 -7.77 -1.51 19.05
N ILE A 129 -7.52 -2.39 18.07
CA ILE A 129 -7.34 -2.02 16.67
C ILE A 129 -8.64 -2.31 15.92
N SER A 130 -9.24 -1.27 15.33
CA SER A 130 -10.44 -1.40 14.51
C SER A 130 -10.08 -1.37 13.03
N LEU A 131 -10.46 -2.42 12.29
CA LEU A 131 -10.36 -2.51 10.83
C LEU A 131 -11.59 -1.85 10.19
N LYS A 132 -11.60 -0.53 10.13
CA LYS A 132 -12.82 0.27 9.90
C LYS A 132 -13.52 -0.01 8.56
N SER A 133 -12.76 -0.26 7.49
CA SER A 133 -13.35 -0.50 6.17
C SER A 133 -13.62 -1.97 5.82
N ILE A 134 -13.22 -2.91 6.70
CA ILE A 134 -13.24 -4.35 6.41
C ILE A 134 -14.64 -4.88 6.10
N TYR A 135 -15.68 -4.35 6.76
CA TYR A 135 -17.05 -4.84 6.60
C TYR A 135 -17.75 -4.27 5.36
N LYS A 136 -17.41 -3.04 4.93
CA LYS A 136 -17.97 -2.44 3.71
C LYS A 136 -17.33 -3.01 2.45
N TYR A 137 -16.02 -3.21 2.46
CA TYR A 137 -15.24 -3.75 1.34
C TYR A 137 -14.70 -5.13 1.70
N ASN A 138 -15.63 -6.05 1.96
CA ASN A 138 -15.35 -7.34 2.60
C ASN A 138 -14.89 -8.46 1.67
N SER A 139 -14.81 -8.22 0.36
CA SER A 139 -14.34 -9.19 -0.64
C SER A 139 -13.41 -8.53 -1.65
N LEU A 140 -12.64 -9.34 -2.38
CA LEU A 140 -11.77 -8.84 -3.45
C LEU A 140 -12.57 -8.10 -4.53
N GLU A 141 -13.77 -8.59 -4.86
CA GLU A 141 -14.67 -7.96 -5.83
C GLU A 141 -15.12 -6.58 -5.35
N LEU A 142 -15.50 -6.44 -4.08
CA LEU A 142 -15.91 -5.15 -3.53
C LEU A 142 -14.74 -4.16 -3.45
N GLN A 143 -13.51 -4.63 -3.15
CA GLN A 143 -12.31 -3.81 -3.24
C GLN A 143 -12.03 -3.40 -4.70
N MET A 144 -12.11 -4.30 -5.66
CA MET A 144 -11.95 -3.96 -7.07
C MET A 144 -12.95 -2.88 -7.52
N GLU A 145 -14.23 -3.05 -7.21
CA GLU A 145 -15.28 -2.10 -7.57
C GLU A 145 -15.14 -0.76 -6.83
N ARG A 146 -14.64 -0.77 -5.59
CA ARG A 146 -14.30 0.44 -4.84
C ARG A 146 -13.33 1.31 -5.64
N TYR A 147 -12.21 0.76 -6.09
CA TYR A 147 -11.19 1.54 -6.81
C TYR A 147 -11.70 2.02 -8.17
N LYS A 148 -12.41 1.17 -8.92
CA LYS A 148 -13.02 1.58 -10.20
C LYS A 148 -13.97 2.78 -10.02
N ARG A 149 -14.87 2.70 -9.04
CA ARG A 149 -15.83 3.77 -8.74
C ARG A 149 -15.14 5.07 -8.32
N LEU A 150 -13.97 4.98 -7.67
CA LEU A 150 -13.20 6.13 -7.20
C LEU A 150 -12.21 6.67 -8.23
N GLY A 151 -12.38 6.32 -9.51
CA GLY A 151 -11.68 6.96 -10.62
C GLY A 151 -10.48 6.18 -11.16
N TRP A 152 -10.22 4.97 -10.68
CA TRP A 152 -9.12 4.14 -11.17
C TRP A 152 -9.55 3.26 -12.33
N SER A 153 -8.95 3.44 -13.50
CA SER A 153 -9.39 2.83 -14.77
C SER A 153 -8.97 1.38 -14.91
N ASN A 154 -7.76 1.04 -14.46
CA ASN A 154 -7.23 -0.31 -14.50
C ASN A 154 -7.01 -0.76 -13.06
N VAL A 155 -7.66 -1.85 -12.65
CA VAL A 155 -7.60 -2.37 -11.28
C VAL A 155 -7.37 -3.87 -11.35
N TYR A 156 -6.32 -4.32 -10.67
CA TYR A 156 -5.97 -5.72 -10.53
C TYR A 156 -5.84 -6.02 -9.04
N ILE A 157 -6.42 -7.13 -8.60
CA ILE A 157 -6.41 -7.52 -7.19
C ILE A 157 -6.26 -9.02 -7.06
N ASN A 158 -5.37 -9.50 -6.21
CA ASN A 158 -5.15 -10.91 -5.94
C ASN A 158 -5.05 -11.13 -4.43
N ASP A 159 -5.63 -12.21 -3.92
CA ASP A 159 -5.27 -12.65 -2.58
C ASP A 159 -3.81 -13.15 -2.54
N MET A 160 -3.26 -13.32 -1.34
CA MET A 160 -1.87 -13.73 -1.22
C MET A 160 -1.61 -15.18 -1.61
N ASN A 161 -2.65 -16.04 -1.65
CA ASN A 161 -2.51 -17.39 -2.19
C ASN A 161 -2.23 -17.34 -3.69
N GLU A 162 -2.99 -16.54 -4.44
CA GLU A 162 -2.76 -16.32 -5.86
C GLU A 162 -1.39 -15.71 -6.12
N ILE A 163 -0.99 -14.71 -5.32
CA ILE A 163 0.35 -14.10 -5.40
C ILE A 163 1.44 -15.17 -5.23
N TYR A 164 1.36 -15.96 -4.16
CA TYR A 164 2.32 -17.03 -3.95
C TYR A 164 2.29 -18.04 -5.09
N ASP A 165 1.12 -18.53 -5.49
CA ASP A 165 1.01 -19.61 -6.46
C ASP A 165 1.48 -19.24 -7.86
N TYR A 166 1.14 -18.05 -8.34
CA TYR A 166 1.31 -17.68 -9.75
C TYR A 166 2.32 -16.56 -10.00
N HIS A 167 2.65 -15.73 -9.00
CA HIS A 167 3.56 -14.59 -9.19
C HIS A 167 4.96 -14.84 -8.62
N ILE A 168 5.12 -15.83 -7.74
CA ILE A 168 6.42 -16.26 -7.22
C ILE A 168 6.86 -17.53 -7.97
N ASN A 169 8.04 -17.48 -8.59
CA ASN A 169 8.57 -18.61 -9.32
C ASN A 169 9.00 -19.76 -8.38
N SER A 170 9.06 -20.98 -8.92
CA SER A 170 9.38 -22.19 -8.15
C SER A 170 10.79 -22.18 -7.54
N GLU A 171 11.74 -21.43 -8.09
CA GLU A 171 13.09 -21.33 -7.54
C GLU A 171 13.11 -20.47 -6.27
N GLU A 172 12.40 -19.36 -6.27
CA GLU A 172 12.24 -18.49 -5.10
C GLU A 172 11.48 -19.21 -3.98
N LYS A 173 10.39 -19.93 -4.30
CA LYS A 173 9.68 -20.77 -3.30
C LYS A 173 10.61 -21.77 -2.62
N LYS A 174 11.41 -22.51 -3.40
CA LYS A 174 12.39 -23.47 -2.89
C LYS A 174 13.49 -22.83 -2.06
N LYS A 175 13.85 -21.57 -2.31
CA LYS A 175 14.83 -20.84 -1.48
C LYS A 175 14.21 -20.48 -0.13
N ILE A 176 12.97 -19.98 -0.14
CA ILE A 176 12.24 -19.59 1.07
C ILE A 176 11.98 -20.80 1.97
N GLU A 177 11.49 -21.91 1.41
CA GLU A 177 11.20 -23.17 2.12
C GLU A 177 12.45 -23.84 2.74
N LYS A 178 13.66 -23.39 2.38
CA LYS A 178 14.92 -23.86 2.97
C LYS A 178 15.38 -23.06 4.17
N ILE A 179 14.81 -21.88 4.41
CA ILE A 179 15.19 -21.01 5.53
C ILE A 179 14.76 -21.66 6.84
N GLU A 180 13.54 -22.19 6.88
CA GLU A 180 12.93 -22.81 8.04
C GLU A 180 12.01 -23.95 7.60
N MET A 181 11.99 -25.05 8.37
CA MET A 181 11.06 -26.14 8.15
C MET A 181 9.66 -25.69 8.53
N PHE A 182 8.71 -25.76 7.60
CA PHE A 182 7.35 -25.29 7.79
C PHE A 182 6.35 -26.40 7.42
N ASP A 183 5.46 -26.78 8.34
CA ASP A 183 4.47 -27.86 8.17
C ASP A 183 3.00 -27.39 8.27
N GLU A 184 2.75 -26.18 8.79
CA GLU A 184 1.41 -25.56 8.94
C GLU A 184 0.90 -24.88 7.66
N PHE A 185 1.01 -25.57 6.51
CA PHE A 185 0.59 -25.00 5.22
C PHE A 185 -0.90 -24.68 5.16
N GLU A 186 -1.76 -25.44 5.84
CA GLU A 186 -3.21 -25.21 5.81
C GLU A 186 -3.58 -23.89 6.51
N GLU A 187 -3.04 -23.66 7.71
CA GLU A 187 -3.20 -22.44 8.48
C GLU A 187 -2.60 -21.24 7.75
N TRP A 188 -1.43 -21.42 7.14
CA TRP A 188 -0.82 -20.38 6.33
C TRP A 188 -1.68 -20.01 5.12
N ARG A 189 -2.23 -21.01 4.40
CA ARG A 189 -3.16 -20.77 3.28
C ARG A 189 -4.42 -20.04 3.75
N LEU A 190 -4.94 -20.36 4.94
CA LEU A 190 -6.03 -19.60 5.55
C LEU A 190 -5.61 -18.14 5.74
N LEU A 191 -4.46 -17.87 6.37
CA LEU A 191 -3.96 -16.51 6.56
C LEU A 191 -3.81 -15.75 5.22
N GLN A 192 -3.19 -16.38 4.22
CA GLN A 192 -2.99 -15.77 2.89
C GLN A 192 -4.30 -15.44 2.16
N ASN A 193 -5.39 -16.16 2.44
CA ASN A 193 -6.72 -15.87 1.88
C ASN A 193 -7.39 -14.63 2.51
N HIS A 194 -6.83 -14.06 3.57
CA HIS A 194 -7.38 -12.91 4.28
C HIS A 194 -6.56 -11.65 4.07
N TYR A 195 -5.61 -11.67 3.14
CA TYR A 195 -4.85 -10.52 2.69
C TYR A 195 -4.83 -10.48 1.17
N PHE A 196 -4.71 -9.29 0.60
CA PHE A 196 -4.63 -9.10 -0.84
C PHE A 196 -3.57 -8.08 -1.21
N ILE A 197 -3.08 -8.18 -2.45
CA ILE A 197 -2.40 -7.08 -3.14
C ILE A 197 -3.32 -6.55 -4.23
N LEU A 198 -3.57 -5.24 -4.22
CA LEU A 198 -4.26 -4.52 -5.29
C LEU A 198 -3.29 -3.56 -5.96
N VAL A 199 -3.31 -3.54 -7.28
CA VAL A 199 -2.60 -2.57 -8.11
C VAL A 199 -3.64 -1.87 -8.97
N ALA A 200 -3.77 -0.56 -8.81
CA ALA A 200 -4.65 0.27 -9.63
C ALA A 200 -3.87 1.39 -10.29
N PHE A 201 -4.20 1.73 -11.54
CA PHE A 201 -3.50 2.80 -12.27
C PHE A 201 -4.36 3.46 -13.35
N ASN A 202 -4.11 4.77 -13.52
CA ASN A 202 -4.64 5.59 -14.59
C ASN A 202 -3.48 5.92 -15.51
N CYS A 203 -3.33 5.21 -16.64
CA CYS A 203 -2.22 5.44 -17.56
C CYS A 203 -2.73 5.53 -18.99
N HIS A 204 -2.35 6.61 -19.69
CA HIS A 204 -2.85 6.84 -21.05
C HIS A 204 -1.84 6.47 -22.15
N LYS A 205 -0.52 6.45 -21.90
CA LYS A 205 0.49 6.07 -22.91
C LYS A 205 1.76 5.47 -22.28
N ASN A 206 2.39 4.52 -22.98
CA ASN A 206 3.78 4.05 -22.79
C ASN A 206 4.19 3.29 -21.52
N ILE A 207 3.29 2.93 -20.60
CA ILE A 207 3.59 1.79 -19.72
C ILE A 207 3.62 0.55 -20.62
N HIS A 208 4.55 -0.39 -20.41
CA HIS A 208 4.49 -1.73 -20.99
C HIS A 208 3.26 -2.47 -20.45
N SER A 209 2.07 -1.93 -20.73
CA SER A 209 0.78 -2.35 -20.22
C SER A 209 0.58 -3.81 -20.53
N ASN A 210 1.08 -4.31 -21.66
CA ASN A 210 1.03 -5.74 -21.98
C ASN A 210 1.83 -6.61 -21.00
N LYS A 211 3.05 -6.23 -20.60
CA LYS A 211 3.84 -7.00 -19.62
C LYS A 211 3.25 -6.89 -18.22
N LEU A 212 2.83 -5.68 -17.82
CA LEU A 212 2.21 -5.44 -16.53
C LEU A 212 0.87 -6.17 -16.43
N LYS A 213 0.04 -6.07 -17.47
CA LYS A 213 -1.24 -6.78 -17.58
C LYS A 213 -1.02 -8.29 -17.59
N GLN A 214 -0.08 -8.81 -18.37
CA GLN A 214 0.24 -10.25 -18.35
C GLN A 214 0.69 -10.72 -16.96
N PHE A 215 1.53 -9.93 -16.27
CA PHE A 215 1.93 -10.23 -14.90
C PHE A 215 0.73 -10.20 -13.94
N LEU A 216 -0.11 -9.17 -14.00
CA LEU A 216 -1.25 -8.97 -13.09
C LEU A 216 -2.46 -9.88 -13.40
N GLU A 217 -2.57 -10.38 -14.63
CA GLU A 217 -3.61 -11.33 -15.06
C GLU A 217 -3.15 -12.79 -14.96
N ASN A 218 -1.90 -13.05 -14.54
CA ASN A 218 -1.40 -14.40 -14.32
C ASN A 218 -2.04 -15.00 -13.07
N LYS A 219 -3.26 -15.51 -13.22
CA LYS A 219 -4.08 -16.06 -12.15
C LYS A 219 -4.51 -17.47 -12.47
N LYS A 220 -5.12 -18.13 -11.50
CA LYS A 220 -5.87 -19.37 -11.73
C LYS A 220 -6.90 -19.11 -12.85
N THR A 221 -6.72 -19.77 -14.00
CA THR A 221 -7.79 -19.79 -15.01
C THR A 221 -9.01 -20.44 -14.37
N LYS A 222 -10.16 -19.75 -14.35
CA LYS A 222 -11.45 -20.38 -14.07
C LYS A 222 -11.71 -21.40 -15.19
N GLY A 223 -11.18 -22.61 -15.02
CA GLY A 223 -11.33 -23.71 -15.96
C GLY A 223 -12.16 -24.81 -15.32
N GLY A 224 -13.29 -25.13 -15.98
CA GLY A 224 -13.99 -26.43 -15.93
C GLY A 224 -14.77 -26.73 -14.68
#